data_AF-A2DQ99-F1
#
_entry.id   AF-A2DQ99-F1
#
_cell.length_a   1.000
_cell.length_b   1.000
_cell.length_c   1.000
_cell.angle_alpha   90.00
_cell.angle_beta   90.00
_cell.angle_gamma   90.00
#
_symmetry.space_group_name_H-M   'P 1'
#
loop_
_entity.id
_entity.type
_entity.pdbx_description
1 polymer ?
#
loop_
_entity_poly.entity_id
_entity_poly.type
_entity_poly.pdbx_seq_one_letter_code
_entity_poly.pdbx_strand_id
1 'polypeptide(L)'
;MKYAIISHNIDFVTFLMNEHNIKIDLNYCVIYNNLESFLVYFDQINDIQECFNCSIRFNIPSLIEYFLTLGANINEKITEGKLFFISQY
;
A
#
# COMPACT_ATOMS: atom_id res chain seq x y z
N MET A 1 9.29 -9.03 -9.44
CA MET A 1 8.39 -8.06 -8.77
C MET A 1 8.98 -6.65 -8.73
N LYS A 2 10.07 -6.38 -7.98
CA LYS A 2 10.67 -5.05 -7.85
C LYS A 2 10.76 -4.24 -9.16
N TYR A 3 11.34 -4.81 -10.21
CA TYR A 3 11.50 -4.09 -11.49
C TYR A 3 10.17 -3.77 -12.19
N ALA A 4 9.17 -4.65 -12.08
CA ALA A 4 7.83 -4.41 -12.63
C ALA A 4 7.11 -3.27 -11.89
N ILE A 5 7.29 -3.20 -10.56
CA ILE A 5 6.81 -2.09 -9.73
C ILE A 5 7.54 -0.78 -10.12
N ILE A 6 8.87 -0.81 -10.25
CA ILE A 6 9.67 0.36 -10.68
C ILE A 6 9.21 0.87 -12.05
N SER A 7 8.91 -0.04 -12.98
CA SER A 7 8.51 0.33 -14.33
C SER A 7 7.05 0.78 -14.45
N HIS A 8 6.26 0.75 -13.36
CA HIS A 8 4.81 1.02 -13.42
C HIS A 8 4.10 0.18 -14.48
N ASN A 9 4.50 -1.09 -14.62
CA ASN A 9 3.89 -2.02 -15.57
C ASN A 9 2.99 -3.00 -14.83
N ILE A 10 1.70 -2.66 -14.74
CA ILE A 10 0.72 -3.43 -13.98
C ILE A 10 0.46 -4.82 -14.58
N ASP A 11 0.57 -4.96 -15.90
CA ASP A 11 0.45 -6.26 -16.57
C ASP A 11 1.55 -7.21 -16.12
N PHE A 12 2.79 -6.71 -15.98
CA PHE A 12 3.89 -7.50 -15.45
C PHE A 12 3.76 -7.78 -13.96
N VAL A 13 3.23 -6.84 -13.17
CA VAL A 13 2.98 -7.06 -11.74
C VAL A 13 1.95 -8.18 -11.55
N THR A 14 0.80 -8.08 -12.23
CA THR A 14 -0.27 -9.08 -12.15
C THR A 14 0.17 -10.42 -12.72
N PHE A 15 0.87 -10.46 -13.85
CA PHE A 15 1.46 -11.69 -14.41
C PHE A 15 2.41 -12.38 -13.41
N LEU A 16 3.37 -11.64 -12.84
CA LEU A 16 4.33 -12.21 -11.88
C LEU A 16 3.66 -12.68 -10.59
N MET A 17 2.60 -12.01 -10.16
CA MET A 17 1.84 -12.39 -8.98
C MET A 17 1.01 -13.65 -9.21
N ASN A 18 0.21 -13.68 -10.28
CA ASN A 18 -0.78 -14.73 -10.51
C ASN A 18 -0.13 -16.01 -11.09
N GLU A 19 0.77 -15.87 -12.06
CA GLU A 19 1.36 -17.01 -12.77
C GLU A 19 2.60 -17.56 -12.06
N HIS A 20 3.30 -16.71 -11.30
CA HIS A 20 4.55 -17.08 -10.63
C HIS A 20 4.50 -16.99 -9.10
N ASN A 21 3.35 -16.64 -8.51
CA ASN A 21 3.16 -16.52 -7.05
C ASN A 21 4.19 -15.59 -6.37
N ILE A 22 4.74 -14.63 -7.10
CA ILE A 22 5.70 -13.68 -6.54
C ILE A 22 4.94 -12.60 -5.81
N LYS A 23 5.12 -12.50 -4.50
CA LYS A 23 4.44 -11.50 -3.66
C LYS A 23 4.91 -10.08 -3.99
N ILE A 24 3.96 -9.14 -3.90
CA ILE A 24 4.23 -7.70 -3.95
C ILE A 24 4.79 -7.26 -2.60
N ASP A 25 5.84 -6.45 -2.63
CA ASP A 25 6.41 -5.81 -1.45
C ASP A 25 5.97 -4.34 -1.44
N LEU A 26 5.13 -3.99 -0.46
CA LEU A 26 4.54 -2.66 -0.30
C LEU A 26 5.59 -1.55 -0.18
N ASN A 27 6.79 -1.84 0.34
CA ASN A 27 7.85 -0.83 0.42
C ASN A 27 8.26 -0.34 -0.97
N TYR A 28 8.32 -1.23 -1.97
CA TYR A 28 8.61 -0.80 -3.33
C TYR A 28 7.47 0.01 -3.93
N CYS A 29 6.21 -0.34 -3.65
CA CYS A 29 5.06 0.45 -4.11
C CYS A 29 5.14 1.89 -3.58
N VAL A 30 5.44 2.05 -2.29
CA VAL A 30 5.61 3.37 -1.65
C VAL A 30 6.83 4.11 -2.20
N ILE A 31 8.02 3.48 -2.22
CA ILE A 31 9.27 4.14 -2.65
C ILE A 31 9.18 4.65 -4.09
N TYR A 32 8.49 3.92 -4.97
CA TYR A 32 8.34 4.27 -6.38
C TYR A 32 6.99 4.91 -6.72
N ASN A 33 6.18 5.25 -5.70
CA ASN A 33 4.84 5.82 -5.83
C ASN A 33 3.93 5.06 -6.81
N ASN A 34 4.06 3.73 -6.86
CA ASN A 34 3.25 2.88 -7.74
C ASN A 34 1.95 2.49 -7.03
N LEU A 35 0.94 3.34 -7.20
CA LEU A 35 -0.38 3.16 -6.59
C LEU A 35 -1.14 1.97 -7.17
N GLU A 36 -0.99 1.69 -8.47
CA GLU A 36 -1.67 0.57 -9.13
C GLU A 36 -1.24 -0.77 -8.55
N SER A 37 0.07 -0.96 -8.35
CA SER A 37 0.60 -2.19 -7.74
C SER A 37 0.21 -2.32 -6.26
N PHE A 38 0.13 -1.19 -5.55
CA PHE A 38 -0.41 -1.16 -4.19
C PHE A 38 -1.88 -1.61 -4.15
N LEU A 39 -2.71 -1.14 -5.08
CA LEU A 39 -4.12 -1.54 -5.15
C LEU A 39 -4.30 -3.01 -5.55
N VAL A 40 -3.44 -3.55 -6.42
CA VAL A 40 -3.41 -5.01 -6.70
C VAL A 40 -3.05 -5.81 -5.46
N TYR A 41 -2.08 -5.38 -4.65
CA TYR A 41 -1.80 -6.04 -3.38
C TYR A 41 -3.03 -6.03 -2.46
N PHE A 42 -3.68 -4.88 -2.32
CA PHE A 42 -4.85 -4.72 -1.46
C PHE A 42 -6.01 -5.61 -1.90
N ASP A 43 -6.32 -5.68 -3.20
CA ASP A 43 -7.37 -6.54 -3.76
C ASP A 43 -7.17 -8.03 -3.40
N GLN A 44 -5.91 -8.47 -3.29
CA GLN A 44 -5.58 -9.87 -3.15
C GLN A 44 -5.43 -10.33 -1.70
N ILE A 45 -4.87 -9.50 -0.83
CA ILE A 45 -4.66 -9.84 0.59
C ILE A 45 -5.81 -9.32 1.45
N ASN A 46 -6.40 -8.18 1.08
CA ASN A 46 -7.46 -7.48 1.82
C ASN A 46 -7.11 -7.21 3.30
N ASP A 47 -5.83 -7.03 3.62
CA ASP A 47 -5.38 -6.56 4.94
C ASP A 47 -5.50 -5.04 5.00
N ILE A 48 -6.63 -4.58 5.53
CA ILE A 48 -6.98 -3.16 5.63
C ILE A 48 -5.98 -2.40 6.50
N GLN A 49 -5.49 -2.98 7.59
CA GLN A 49 -4.62 -2.28 8.53
C GLN A 49 -3.21 -2.11 7.96
N GLU A 50 -2.66 -3.16 7.34
CA GLU A 50 -1.35 -3.06 6.69
C GLU A 50 -1.40 -2.05 5.52
N CYS A 51 -2.47 -2.09 4.73
CA CYS A 51 -2.66 -1.15 3.62
C CYS A 51 -2.88 0.29 4.10
N PHE A 52 -3.58 0.50 5.22
CA PHE A 52 -3.70 1.81 5.86
C PHE A 52 -2.34 2.35 6.32
N ASN A 53 -1.54 1.53 7.00
CA ASN A 53 -0.20 1.94 7.43
C ASN A 53 0.67 2.35 6.23
N CYS A 54 0.54 1.65 5.10
CA CYS A 54 1.25 2.00 3.86
C CYS A 54 0.65 3.23 3.17
N SER A 55 -0.67 3.43 3.19
CA SER A 55 -1.34 4.57 2.56
C SER A 55 -0.90 5.91 3.15
N ILE A 56 -0.65 5.95 4.47
CA ILE A 56 -0.07 7.10 5.16
C ILE A 56 1.26 7.52 4.51
N ARG A 57 2.07 6.55 4.06
CA ARG A 57 3.39 6.81 3.46
C ARG A 57 3.30 7.34 2.03
N PHE A 58 2.20 7.10 1.32
CA PHE A 58 1.94 7.73 0.02
C PHE A 58 1.64 9.23 0.14
N ASN A 59 1.26 9.70 1.34
CA ASN A 59 0.91 11.10 1.60
C ASN A 59 -0.23 11.60 0.68
N ILE A 60 -1.21 10.73 0.40
CA ILE A 60 -2.41 11.04 -0.40
C ILE A 60 -3.61 11.06 0.56
N PRO A 61 -4.16 12.24 0.91
CA PRO A 61 -5.25 12.34 1.88
C PRO A 61 -6.48 11.49 1.53
N SER A 62 -6.89 11.50 0.26
CA SER A 62 -8.04 10.70 -0.20
C SER A 62 -7.83 9.19 -0.08
N LEU A 63 -6.59 8.71 -0.17
CA LEU A 63 -6.26 7.31 0.03
C LEU A 63 -6.32 6.94 1.52
N ILE A 64 -5.84 7.83 2.39
CA ILE A 64 -5.94 7.66 3.84
C ILE A 64 -7.42 7.62 4.25
N GLU A 65 -8.22 8.58 3.78
CA GLU A 65 -9.68 8.63 4.00
C GLU A 65 -10.36 7.35 3.49
N TYR A 66 -10.00 6.86 2.32
CA TYR A 66 -10.53 5.61 1.78
C TYR A 66 -10.33 4.44 2.76
N PHE A 67 -9.12 4.23 3.27
CA PHE A 67 -8.88 3.13 4.22
C PHE A 67 -9.55 3.35 5.59
N LEU A 68 -9.71 4.61 6.04
CA LEU A 68 -10.51 4.90 7.23
C LEU A 68 -11.99 4.53 7.03
N THR A 69 -12.56 4.81 5.84
CA THR A 69 -13.94 4.40 5.54
C THR A 69 -14.13 2.88 5.46
N LEU A 70 -13.05 2.14 5.16
CA LEU A 70 -13.03 0.68 5.19
C LEU A 70 -12.91 0.09 6.61
N GLY A 71 -12.74 0.94 7.63
CA GLY A 71 -12.67 0.52 9.03
C GLY A 71 -11.25 0.31 9.57
N ALA A 72 -10.22 0.87 8.92
CA ALA A 72 -8.86 0.86 9.45
C ALA A 72 -8.80 1.51 10.84
N ASN A 73 -8.03 0.91 11.75
CA ASN A 73 -7.88 1.40 13.11
C ASN A 73 -6.73 2.41 13.20
N ILE A 74 -7.08 3.67 13.42
CA ILE A 74 -6.11 4.76 13.58
C ILE A 74 -5.27 4.65 14.86
N ASN A 75 -5.77 3.94 15.87
CA ASN A 75 -5.11 3.78 17.16
C ASN A 75 -4.20 2.55 17.22
N GLU A 76 -4.29 1.68 16.22
CA GLU A 76 -3.40 0.53 16.14
C GLU A 76 -1.98 1.05 15.92
N LYS A 77 -1.07 0.70 16.84
CA LYS A 77 0.29 1.21 16.84
C LYS A 77 0.92 0.93 15.48
N ILE A 78 1.19 2.00 14.74
CA ILE A 78 2.11 1.97 13.61
C ILE A 78 3.48 1.65 14.21
N THR A 79 3.82 0.37 14.28
CA THR A 79 5.14 -0.07 14.72
C THR A 79 6.17 0.46 13.73
N GLU A 80 7.05 1.31 14.24
CA GLU A 80 8.16 2.00 13.57
C GLU A 80 7.79 3.26 12.74
N GLY A 81 7.82 4.39 13.44
CA GLY A 81 8.47 5.60 12.90
C GLY A 81 7.68 6.44 11.91
N LYS A 82 6.56 7.03 12.34
CA LYS A 82 6.21 8.47 12.16
C LYS A 82 4.78 8.74 12.60
N LEU A 83 4.65 9.06 13.88
CA LEU A 83 3.47 9.64 14.53
C LEU A 83 3.26 11.14 14.18
N PHE A 84 3.78 11.61 13.04
CA PHE A 84 3.82 13.06 12.74
C PHE A 84 2.55 13.60 12.06
N PHE A 85 1.64 12.73 11.61
CA PHE A 85 0.45 13.16 10.86
C PHE A 85 -0.87 13.07 11.63
N ILE A 86 -0.93 12.26 12.70
CA ILE A 86 -2.18 12.11 13.47
C ILE A 86 -2.43 13.30 14.44
N SER A 87 -1.50 14.25 14.54
CA SER A 87 -1.65 15.45 15.38
C SER A 87 -2.15 16.69 14.62
N GLN A 88 -2.59 16.55 13.36
CA GLN A 88 -3.10 17.66 12.54
C GLN A 88 -4.54 17.48 12.06
N TYR A 89 -5.26 16.47 12.57
CA TYR A 89 -6.69 16.28 12.35
C TYR A 89 -7.42 16.18 13.69
#